data_AF-A0A920AU13-F1
#
_entry.id   AF-A0A920AU13-F1
#
_cell.length_a   1.000
_cell.length_b   1.000
_cell.length_c   1.000
_cell.angle_alpha   90.00
_cell.angle_beta   90.00
_cell.angle_gamma   90.00
#
_symmetry.space_group_name_H-M   'P 1'
#
loop_
_entity.id
_entity.type
_entity.pdbx_description
1 polymer ?
#
loop_
_entity_poly.entity_id
_entity_poly.type
_entity_poly.pdbx_seq_one_letter_code
_entity_poly.pdbx_strand_id
1 'polypeptide(L)'
;MLQFISRNRVFFVISFLIILLIFGFIDNEEKLLNYSCGEKPIDFVEIDISNNPNYVFENDPLYNLVKLYDEKENTVLVNSYRECKHYVEGGWFKPSPENNNESGKSNVYKTVSASLLLFIFYRYNQFLTSIKINRNNLINFFPVIFFSIIYLIIYSKLLNRGLYFPLANENQIIKVASLSLLMFFLYLLSKIICEALNHSSQSLSLVYFLLSFFLFDFLLIPFTKNIEFQTSFFIVSFFWLLLFLLKKTPVLNLVYLSFSYLCVYIFNNYYFEIIGKENNYRILNSDVEVQWFPLVSMVHDNNLFYAFENSLIPGYGMLLSYTQAVIHKIIFLNSTYNFSTLDANLILLLSFFLFKDLNIFKQNKIALGVSYFLIILDDGWLRFLMGNSLMLEGLVSFLFATFVINISKAKLQKASVAENSFFILFLSLLIFSKQFIETIVLIVLIYIFLVIRDKISTLPFLVIIFINQIYNRIYFNSLIDIEYIDRPLSEIILDIVLLKNANWQNVNNIVLKVFEYKFIFFSLILIILFFKYTNDLSQISSVLIAINLFLIVLLYVFVCRILSMIHH
;
A
#
# COMPACT_ATOMS: atom_id res chain seq x y z
N MET A 1 -20.95 -4.46 34.65
CA MET A 1 -20.74 -3.77 33.35
C MET A 1 -19.28 -3.41 33.04
N LEU A 2 -18.33 -3.58 33.97
CA LEU A 2 -16.89 -3.36 33.75
C LEU A 2 -16.02 -4.64 33.83
N GLN A 3 -16.62 -5.83 33.76
CA GLN A 3 -15.91 -7.10 33.97
C GLN A 3 -16.04 -8.09 32.80
N PHE A 4 -16.23 -7.58 31.59
CA PHE A 4 -16.31 -8.39 30.37
C PHE A 4 -15.51 -7.81 29.21
N ILE A 5 -14.35 -7.21 29.50
CA ILE A 5 -13.34 -6.92 28.48
C ILE A 5 -12.37 -8.10 28.48
N SER A 6 -12.57 -9.02 27.54
CA SER A 6 -11.68 -10.16 27.39
C SER A 6 -10.23 -9.69 27.17
N ARG A 7 -9.29 -10.34 27.86
CA ARG A 7 -7.83 -10.08 27.84
C ARG A 7 -7.24 -9.91 26.42
N ASN A 8 -7.90 -10.49 25.41
CA ASN A 8 -7.49 -10.48 24.00
C ASN A 8 -8.09 -9.34 23.16
N ARG A 9 -9.09 -8.60 23.65
CA ARG A 9 -9.59 -7.37 22.98
C ARG A 9 -8.72 -6.16 23.31
N VAL A 10 -8.26 -6.06 24.57
CA VAL A 10 -7.33 -5.02 25.02
C VAL A 10 -6.04 -5.03 24.21
N PHE A 11 -5.45 -6.20 23.96
CA PHE A 11 -4.21 -6.31 23.18
C PHE A 11 -4.37 -5.86 21.71
N PHE A 12 -5.53 -6.09 21.10
CA PHE A 12 -5.81 -5.65 19.73
C PHE A 12 -5.99 -4.12 19.66
N VAL A 13 -6.74 -3.56 20.62
CA VAL A 13 -6.92 -2.10 20.75
C VAL A 13 -5.59 -1.42 21.03
N ILE A 14 -4.76 -1.97 21.92
CA ILE A 14 -3.43 -1.45 22.22
C ILE A 14 -2.49 -1.55 21.02
N SER A 15 -2.46 -2.68 20.30
CA SER A 15 -1.59 -2.82 19.10
C SER A 15 -2.03 -1.88 17.98
N PHE A 16 -3.34 -1.71 17.79
CA PHE A 16 -3.90 -0.78 16.81
C PHE A 16 -3.61 0.69 17.18
N LEU A 17 -3.76 1.05 18.47
CA LEU A 17 -3.39 2.37 18.98
C LEU A 17 -1.88 2.64 18.88
N ILE A 18 -1.03 1.64 19.12
CA ILE A 18 0.43 1.76 18.95
C ILE A 18 0.79 1.98 17.50
N ILE A 19 0.14 1.29 16.55
CA ILE A 19 0.42 1.49 15.13
C ILE A 19 -0.09 2.86 14.66
N LEU A 20 -1.28 3.29 15.10
CA LEU A 20 -1.77 4.64 14.84
C LEU A 20 -0.85 5.72 15.44
N LEU A 21 -0.27 5.47 16.62
CA LEU A 21 0.75 6.33 17.20
C LEU A 21 1.99 6.36 16.30
N ILE A 22 2.51 5.19 15.87
CA ILE A 22 3.66 5.10 14.96
C ILE A 22 3.41 5.90 13.67
N PHE A 23 2.23 5.82 13.05
CA PHE A 23 1.87 6.62 11.87
C PHE A 23 1.86 8.14 12.12
N GLY A 24 1.48 8.58 13.33
CA GLY A 24 1.55 9.99 13.70
C GLY A 24 2.98 10.53 13.86
N PHE A 25 3.99 9.66 14.00
CA PHE A 25 5.35 10.06 14.36
C PHE A 25 6.37 10.00 13.21
N ILE A 26 5.99 9.73 11.97
CA ILE A 26 6.94 9.37 10.88
C ILE A 26 7.30 10.50 9.89
N ASP A 27 6.74 11.71 10.00
CA ASP A 27 7.24 12.89 9.23
C ASP A 27 8.58 13.45 9.73
N ASN A 28 9.41 12.64 10.40
CA ASN A 28 10.54 13.16 11.16
C ASN A 28 11.81 13.34 10.35
N GLU A 29 12.05 12.55 9.31
CA GLU A 29 13.33 12.63 8.58
C GLU A 29 13.48 13.99 7.89
N GLU A 30 12.46 14.47 7.19
CA GLU A 30 12.52 15.76 6.52
C GLU A 30 12.49 16.94 7.50
N LYS A 31 11.73 16.84 8.60
CA LYS A 31 11.77 17.86 9.67
C LYS A 31 13.12 17.90 10.36
N LEU A 32 13.75 16.74 10.63
CA LEU A 32 15.07 16.65 11.24
C LEU A 32 16.13 17.21 10.31
N LEU A 33 16.04 16.91 9.01
CA LEU A 33 16.95 17.44 8.00
C LEU A 33 16.77 18.95 7.84
N ASN A 34 15.54 19.45 7.71
CA ASN A 34 15.28 20.89 7.61
C ASN A 34 15.71 21.63 8.88
N TYR A 35 15.49 21.02 10.05
CA TYR A 35 15.91 21.60 11.32
C TYR A 35 17.44 21.65 11.47
N SER A 36 18.12 20.57 11.09
CA SER A 36 19.57 20.45 11.24
C SER A 36 20.32 21.21 10.14
N CYS A 37 19.87 21.09 8.90
CA CYS A 37 20.55 21.52 7.68
C CYS A 37 19.91 22.73 6.97
N GLY A 38 18.73 23.20 7.39
CA GLY A 38 17.99 24.24 6.68
C GLY A 38 17.21 23.70 5.48
N GLU A 39 16.53 24.58 4.73
CA GLU A 39 15.75 24.18 3.57
C GLU A 39 16.63 23.60 2.45
N LYS A 40 16.17 22.49 1.85
CA LYS A 40 16.81 21.89 0.67
C LYS A 40 16.93 22.91 -0.48
N PRO A 41 18.12 23.09 -1.08
CA PRO A 41 18.30 23.92 -2.27
C PRO A 41 17.46 23.44 -3.46
N ILE A 42 16.94 24.37 -4.26
CA ILE A 42 16.04 24.10 -5.40
C ILE A 42 16.73 23.20 -6.46
N ASP A 43 18.03 23.41 -6.69
CA ASP A 43 18.82 22.66 -7.70
C ASP A 43 19.61 21.48 -7.11
N PHE A 44 19.22 20.96 -5.93
CA PHE A 44 19.98 19.89 -5.29
C PHE A 44 19.82 18.55 -6.03
N VAL A 45 20.91 18.12 -6.67
CA VAL A 45 21.06 16.77 -7.22
C VAL A 45 21.77 15.88 -6.21
N GLU A 46 21.13 14.77 -5.89
CA GLU A 46 21.66 13.74 -5.01
C GLU A 46 22.67 12.87 -5.76
N ILE A 47 23.88 12.78 -5.20
CA ILE A 47 24.94 11.91 -5.72
C ILE A 47 25.10 10.78 -4.70
N ASP A 48 25.14 9.54 -5.18
CA ASP A 48 25.43 8.38 -4.33
C ASP A 48 26.92 8.40 -3.96
N ILE A 49 27.21 8.67 -2.68
CA ILE A 49 28.57 8.74 -2.13
C ILE A 49 29.03 7.35 -1.63
N SER A 50 28.18 6.32 -1.71
CA SER A 50 28.51 5.00 -1.20
C SER A 50 29.75 4.41 -1.91
N ASN A 51 30.84 4.27 -1.16
CA ASN A 51 32.11 3.59 -1.48
C ASN A 51 33.32 4.41 -1.99
N ASN A 52 33.35 5.75 -1.89
CA ASN A 52 34.60 6.48 -2.16
C ASN A 52 35.23 7.05 -0.87
N PRO A 53 36.23 6.37 -0.24
CA PRO A 53 36.88 6.84 0.98
C PRO A 53 37.69 8.13 0.78
N ASN A 54 37.92 8.55 -0.48
CA ASN A 54 38.62 9.78 -0.83
C ASN A 54 37.65 10.89 -1.28
N TYR A 55 36.33 10.69 -1.15
CA TYR A 55 35.38 11.73 -1.49
C TYR A 55 35.49 12.88 -0.48
N VAL A 56 35.68 14.08 -1.00
CA VAL A 56 35.74 15.32 -0.21
C VAL A 56 34.51 16.14 -0.57
N PHE A 57 33.75 16.54 0.45
CA PHE A 57 32.60 17.43 0.24
C PHE A 57 33.08 18.79 -0.28
N GLU A 58 32.46 19.26 -1.36
CA GLU A 58 32.70 20.59 -1.88
C GLU A 58 32.02 21.62 -0.97
N ASN A 59 32.78 22.65 -0.59
CA ASN A 59 32.27 23.75 0.21
C ASN A 59 31.27 24.57 -0.61
N ASP A 60 30.09 24.83 -0.05
CA ASP A 60 29.10 25.73 -0.64
C ASP A 60 29.20 27.11 0.03
N PRO A 61 29.74 28.14 -0.65
CA PRO A 61 29.93 29.47 -0.06
C PRO A 61 28.63 30.15 0.38
N LEU A 62 27.48 29.73 -0.18
CA LEU A 62 26.16 30.28 0.14
C LEU A 62 25.50 29.55 1.32
N TYR A 63 26.07 28.43 1.76
CA TYR A 63 25.55 27.63 2.85
C TYR A 63 26.12 28.10 4.19
N ASN A 64 25.22 28.40 5.14
CA ASN A 64 25.65 28.79 6.49
C ASN A 64 26.27 27.58 7.20
N LEU A 65 27.47 27.77 7.74
CA LEU A 65 28.18 26.73 8.49
C LEU A 65 27.31 26.20 9.64
N VAL A 66 27.05 24.89 9.66
CA VAL A 66 26.27 24.24 10.70
C VAL A 66 27.19 23.39 11.58
N LYS A 67 27.00 23.49 12.89
CA LYS A 67 27.65 22.59 13.86
C LYS A 67 26.72 21.45 14.23
N LEU A 68 27.15 20.22 13.94
CA LEU A 68 26.44 18.99 14.29
C LEU A 68 27.19 18.23 15.40
N TYR A 69 26.45 17.40 16.12
CA TYR A 69 26.93 16.59 17.24
C TYR A 69 26.56 15.13 17.01
N ASP A 70 27.42 14.20 17.42
CA ASP A 70 27.09 12.78 17.49
C ASP A 70 26.62 12.38 18.90
N GLU A 71 26.28 11.10 19.09
CA GLU A 71 25.85 10.56 20.39
C GLU A 71 26.93 10.64 21.49
N LYS A 72 28.21 10.84 21.11
CA LYS A 72 29.35 10.93 22.02
C LYS A 72 29.80 12.38 22.25
N GLU A 73 28.99 13.35 21.85
CA GLU A 73 29.28 14.79 21.91
C GLU A 73 30.50 15.22 21.07
N ASN A 74 30.96 14.40 20.12
CA ASN A 74 31.91 14.84 19.11
C ASN A 74 31.22 15.86 18.20
N THR A 75 32.00 16.78 17.64
CA THR A 75 31.46 17.88 16.84
C THR A 75 32.04 17.88 15.44
N VAL A 76 31.18 18.09 14.44
CA VAL A 76 31.59 18.35 13.06
C VAL A 76 31.00 19.69 12.60
N LEU A 77 31.77 20.42 11.81
CA LEU A 77 31.32 21.63 11.14
C LEU A 77 31.11 21.29 9.68
N VAL A 78 29.88 21.44 9.21
CA VAL A 78 29.50 21.14 7.82
C VAL A 78 29.24 22.44 7.08
N ASN A 79 29.68 22.49 5.83
CA ASN A 79 29.74 23.69 5.01
C ASN A 79 28.99 23.58 3.68
N SER A 80 28.23 22.51 3.49
CA SER A 80 27.26 22.38 2.40
C SER A 80 26.04 21.60 2.86
N TYR A 81 24.91 21.83 2.20
CA TYR A 81 23.68 21.06 2.47
C TYR A 81 23.91 19.56 2.21
N ARG A 82 24.69 19.21 1.19
CA ARG A 82 25.05 17.82 0.86
C ARG A 82 25.80 17.15 1.99
N GLU A 83 26.83 17.82 2.51
CA GLU A 83 27.61 17.34 3.63
C GLU A 83 26.74 17.19 4.88
N CYS A 84 25.94 18.22 5.20
CA CYS A 84 25.05 18.20 6.35
C CYS A 84 24.07 17.03 6.29
N LYS A 85 23.41 16.80 5.14
CA LYS A 85 22.52 15.66 4.92
C LYS A 85 23.22 14.34 5.20
N HIS A 86 24.42 14.14 4.65
CA HIS A 86 25.18 12.91 4.82
C HIS A 86 25.50 12.62 6.29
N TYR A 87 25.95 13.63 7.04
CA TYR A 87 26.20 13.49 8.48
C TYR A 87 24.90 13.24 9.26
N VAL A 88 23.81 13.92 8.94
CA VAL A 88 22.52 13.72 9.62
C VAL A 88 21.97 12.32 9.40
N GLU A 89 22.04 11.80 8.18
CA GLU A 89 21.69 10.40 7.86
C GLU A 89 22.61 9.40 8.56
N GLY A 90 23.87 9.77 8.78
CA GLY A 90 24.86 9.05 9.56
C GLY A 90 24.68 9.12 11.09
N GLY A 91 23.64 9.79 11.60
CA GLY A 91 23.31 9.87 13.02
C GLY A 91 23.80 11.12 13.75
N TRP A 92 24.28 12.14 13.03
CA TRP A 92 24.64 13.42 13.60
C TRP A 92 23.42 14.37 13.68
N PHE A 93 23.38 15.28 14.63
CA PHE A 93 22.23 16.17 14.80
C PHE A 93 22.62 17.54 15.36
N LYS A 94 21.77 18.54 15.10
CA LYS A 94 21.87 19.85 15.73
C LYS A 94 21.06 19.83 17.05
N PRO A 95 21.62 20.20 18.21
CA PRO A 95 20.84 20.29 19.45
C PRO A 95 19.86 21.47 19.39
N SER A 96 18.65 21.29 19.94
CA SER A 96 17.64 22.35 20.03
C SER A 96 17.96 23.39 21.11
N PRO A 97 17.89 24.70 20.81
CA PRO A 97 18.05 25.75 21.82
C PRO A 97 16.95 25.76 22.89
N GLU A 98 15.82 25.07 22.69
CA GLU A 98 14.69 25.03 23.64
C GLU A 98 14.74 23.89 24.67
N ASN A 99 15.76 23.03 24.65
CA ASN A 99 15.79 21.79 25.45
C ASN A 99 16.05 21.96 26.96
N ASN A 100 16.27 23.17 27.47
CA ASN A 100 16.61 23.33 28.89
C ASN A 100 15.40 23.24 29.84
N ASN A 101 14.15 23.41 29.34
CA ASN A 101 12.95 23.41 30.20
C ASN A 101 11.89 22.33 29.86
N GLU A 102 12.01 21.58 28.75
CA GLU A 102 11.06 20.51 28.37
C GLU A 102 11.55 19.07 28.63
N SER A 103 12.73 18.93 29.26
CA SER A 103 13.38 17.65 29.55
C SER A 103 12.52 16.68 30.38
N GLY A 104 11.59 17.20 31.20
CA GLY A 104 10.69 16.39 32.03
C GLY A 104 9.59 15.64 31.26
N LYS A 105 8.99 16.25 30.22
CA LYS A 105 7.87 15.63 29.47
C LYS A 105 8.38 14.67 28.39
N SER A 106 9.46 15.00 27.69
CA SER A 106 10.10 14.13 26.68
C SER A 106 10.59 12.81 27.29
N ASN A 107 11.13 12.85 28.52
CA ASN A 107 11.63 11.65 29.20
C ASN A 107 10.49 10.69 29.62
N VAL A 108 9.30 11.18 29.92
CA VAL A 108 8.16 10.32 30.28
C VAL A 108 7.67 9.53 29.07
N TYR A 109 7.57 10.14 27.89
CA TYR A 109 7.17 9.41 26.69
C TYR A 109 8.24 8.40 26.23
N LYS A 110 9.53 8.76 26.32
CA LYS A 110 10.66 7.83 26.04
C LYS A 110 10.68 6.63 26.98
N THR A 111 10.44 6.85 28.27
CA THR A 111 10.38 5.78 29.28
C THR A 111 9.14 4.91 29.12
N VAL A 112 7.98 5.50 28.80
CA VAL A 112 6.76 4.74 28.50
C VAL A 112 6.95 3.89 27.24
N SER A 113 7.47 4.43 26.14
CA SER A 113 7.70 3.66 24.90
C SER A 113 8.74 2.56 25.07
N ALA A 114 9.85 2.82 25.77
CA ALA A 114 10.87 1.83 26.06
C ALA A 114 10.34 0.72 26.99
N SER A 115 9.56 1.08 28.00
CA SER A 115 8.91 0.11 28.90
C SER A 115 7.89 -0.76 28.16
N LEU A 116 7.19 -0.20 27.17
CA LEU A 116 6.21 -0.91 26.36
C LEU A 116 6.91 -1.89 25.39
N LEU A 117 8.02 -1.49 24.78
CA LEU A 117 8.89 -2.37 23.97
C LEU A 117 9.51 -3.50 24.81
N LEU A 118 10.01 -3.20 26.01
CA LEU A 118 10.53 -4.20 26.95
C LEU A 118 9.44 -5.16 27.44
N PHE A 119 8.22 -4.67 27.67
CA PHE A 119 7.08 -5.51 28.02
C PHE A 119 6.69 -6.45 26.88
N ILE A 120 6.71 -5.96 25.63
CA ILE A 120 6.51 -6.79 24.44
C ILE A 120 7.60 -7.86 24.35
N PHE A 121 8.87 -7.49 24.55
CA PHE A 121 10.00 -8.42 24.54
C PHE A 121 9.86 -9.51 25.62
N TYR A 122 9.54 -9.12 26.85
CA TYR A 122 9.30 -10.05 27.95
C TYR A 122 8.17 -11.04 27.63
N ARG A 123 7.06 -10.54 27.07
CA ARG A 123 5.91 -11.38 26.69
C ARG A 123 6.21 -12.30 25.51
N TYR A 124 7.00 -11.82 24.55
CA TYR A 124 7.43 -12.60 23.41
C TYR A 124 8.42 -13.71 23.83
N ASN A 125 9.37 -13.43 24.71
CA ASN A 125 10.26 -14.44 25.28
C ASN A 125 9.51 -15.47 26.15
N GLN A 126 8.55 -15.02 26.97
CA GLN A 126 7.70 -15.92 27.73
C GLN A 126 6.89 -16.85 26.81
N PHE A 127 6.40 -16.33 25.68
CA PHE A 127 5.75 -17.12 24.64
C PHE A 127 6.71 -18.15 24.03
N LEU A 128 7.92 -17.75 23.62
CA LEU A 128 8.94 -18.65 23.07
C LEU A 128 9.30 -19.80 23.99
N THR A 129 9.53 -19.50 25.28
CA THR A 129 9.89 -20.52 26.28
C THR A 129 8.76 -21.51 26.60
N SER A 130 7.51 -21.15 26.34
CA SER A 130 6.35 -22.00 26.64
C SER A 130 6.07 -23.09 25.61
N ILE A 131 6.75 -23.07 24.46
CA ILE A 131 6.41 -23.93 23.31
C ILE A 131 7.41 -25.08 23.19
N LYS A 132 6.92 -26.32 23.32
CA LYS A 132 7.71 -27.53 23.00
C LYS A 132 7.85 -27.68 21.49
N ILE A 133 9.07 -27.62 20.98
CA ILE A 133 9.39 -27.76 19.56
C ILE A 133 9.26 -29.24 19.18
N ASN A 134 8.33 -29.55 18.26
CA ASN A 134 8.21 -30.86 17.63
C ASN A 134 8.44 -30.70 16.12
N ARG A 135 8.95 -31.73 15.43
CA ARG A 135 9.33 -31.70 14.00
C ARG A 135 8.15 -31.30 13.07
N ASN A 136 6.91 -31.58 13.48
CA ASN A 136 5.70 -31.20 12.74
C ASN A 136 5.22 -29.75 13.03
N ASN A 137 5.74 -29.08 14.05
CA ASN A 137 5.37 -27.71 14.44
C ASN A 137 6.39 -26.64 14.01
N LEU A 138 7.46 -27.03 13.32
CA LEU A 138 8.56 -26.16 12.90
C LEU A 138 8.09 -25.05 11.92
N ILE A 139 7.08 -25.33 11.10
CA ILE A 139 6.44 -24.35 10.20
C ILE A 139 5.78 -23.21 10.99
N ASN A 140 5.17 -23.52 12.14
CA ASN A 140 4.52 -22.51 12.98
C ASN A 140 5.53 -21.58 13.67
N PHE A 141 6.80 -21.99 13.74
CA PHE A 141 7.91 -21.18 14.26
C PHE A 141 8.59 -20.31 13.20
N PHE A 142 8.33 -20.57 11.92
CA PHE A 142 8.96 -19.85 10.83
C PHE A 142 8.65 -18.34 10.82
N PRO A 143 7.39 -17.90 11.07
CA PRO A 143 7.10 -16.48 11.24
C PRO A 143 7.89 -15.93 12.43
N VAL A 144 7.94 -16.66 13.54
CA VAL A 144 8.62 -16.26 14.79
C VAL A 144 10.11 -15.99 14.56
N ILE A 145 10.81 -16.84 13.79
CA ILE A 145 12.23 -16.64 13.47
C ILE A 145 12.42 -15.42 12.56
N PHE A 146 11.59 -15.25 11.54
CA PHE A 146 11.61 -14.04 10.69
C PHE A 146 11.38 -12.77 11.51
N PHE A 147 10.42 -12.80 12.44
CA PHE A 147 10.16 -11.69 13.35
C PHE A 147 11.35 -11.37 14.25
N SER A 148 12.05 -12.38 14.76
CA SER A 148 13.19 -12.15 15.63
C SER A 148 14.31 -11.37 14.94
N ILE A 149 14.55 -11.62 13.64
CA ILE A 149 15.59 -10.94 12.86
C ILE A 149 15.18 -9.50 12.53
N ILE A 150 13.95 -9.30 12.07
CA ILE A 150 13.41 -7.95 11.81
C ILE A 150 13.44 -7.11 13.08
N TYR A 151 12.98 -7.69 14.19
CA TYR A 151 12.97 -7.04 15.48
C TYR A 151 14.38 -6.68 15.96
N LEU A 152 15.37 -7.58 15.81
CA LEU A 152 16.76 -7.31 16.18
C LEU A 152 17.39 -6.20 15.34
N ILE A 153 17.07 -6.12 14.05
CA ILE A 153 17.55 -5.05 13.17
C ILE A 153 16.94 -3.70 13.57
N ILE A 154 15.63 -3.67 13.83
CA ILE A 154 14.94 -2.45 14.29
C ILE A 154 15.44 -2.03 15.66
N TYR A 155 15.62 -2.99 16.57
CA TYR A 155 16.20 -2.74 17.88
C TYR A 155 17.62 -2.18 17.76
N SER A 156 18.45 -2.74 16.87
CA SER A 156 19.78 -2.19 16.58
C SER A 156 19.72 -0.77 16.01
N LYS A 157 18.79 -0.47 15.09
CA LYS A 157 18.59 0.89 14.57
C LYS A 157 18.10 1.86 15.64
N LEU A 158 17.17 1.41 16.50
CA LEU A 158 16.64 2.19 17.63
C LEU A 158 17.71 2.48 18.68
N LEU A 159 18.59 1.52 18.95
CA LEU A 159 19.75 1.71 19.83
C LEU A 159 20.77 2.68 19.22
N ASN A 160 21.00 2.62 17.91
CA ASN A 160 22.02 3.41 17.22
C ASN A 160 21.59 4.83 16.82
N ARG A 161 20.27 5.10 16.74
CA ARG A 161 19.73 6.42 16.36
C ARG A 161 19.21 7.21 17.56
N GLY A 162 19.08 6.56 18.72
CA GLY A 162 18.31 7.08 19.85
C GLY A 162 16.79 7.15 19.55
N LEU A 163 15.97 7.11 20.61
CA LEU A 163 14.54 7.35 20.50
C LEU A 163 14.24 8.86 20.43
N TYR A 164 14.38 9.45 19.25
CA TYR A 164 13.89 10.79 18.99
C TYR A 164 12.39 10.73 18.67
N PHE A 165 11.57 10.89 19.71
CA PHE A 165 10.15 11.24 19.57
C PHE A 165 10.05 12.76 19.59
N PRO A 166 10.01 13.45 18.44
CA PRO A 166 9.48 14.80 18.44
C PRO A 166 8.02 14.70 18.88
N LEU A 167 7.61 15.68 19.69
CA LEU A 167 6.23 15.83 20.12
C LEU A 167 5.32 15.76 18.88
N ALA A 168 4.27 14.93 18.94
CA ALA A 168 3.28 14.85 17.87
C ALA A 168 2.77 16.26 17.57
N ASN A 169 3.01 16.73 16.35
CA ASN A 169 2.52 18.04 15.93
C ASN A 169 0.99 17.99 15.88
N GLU A 170 0.31 19.10 16.15
CA GLU A 170 -1.17 19.16 16.16
C GLU A 170 -1.77 18.59 14.85
N ASN A 171 -1.15 18.94 13.72
CA ASN A 171 -1.53 18.43 12.38
C ASN A 171 -1.45 16.90 12.28
N GLN A 172 -0.47 16.26 12.91
CA GLN A 172 -0.30 14.80 12.88
C GLN A 172 -1.39 14.12 13.71
N ILE A 173 -1.75 14.68 14.86
CA ILE A 173 -2.84 14.17 15.71
C ILE A 173 -4.16 14.23 14.93
N ILE A 174 -4.41 15.33 14.21
CA ILE A 174 -5.59 15.50 13.37
C ILE A 174 -5.64 14.43 12.26
N LYS A 175 -4.52 14.20 11.55
CA LYS A 175 -4.43 13.16 10.52
C LYS A 175 -4.71 11.75 11.09
N VAL A 176 -4.10 11.41 12.23
CA VAL A 176 -4.32 10.12 12.90
C VAL A 176 -5.77 9.96 13.37
N ALA A 177 -6.38 11.02 13.91
CA ALA A 177 -7.78 11.02 14.31
C ALA A 177 -8.70 10.74 13.12
N SER A 178 -8.48 11.44 11.99
CA SER A 178 -9.22 11.20 10.74
C SER A 178 -9.09 9.76 10.24
N LEU A 179 -7.85 9.24 10.14
CA LEU A 179 -7.60 7.84 9.75
C LEU A 179 -8.29 6.85 10.68
N SER A 180 -8.30 7.10 11.99
CA SER A 180 -8.95 6.21 12.97
C SER A 180 -10.47 6.18 12.80
N LEU A 181 -11.10 7.32 12.57
CA LEU A 181 -12.54 7.43 12.31
C LEU A 181 -12.92 6.72 11.01
N LEU A 182 -12.10 6.90 9.97
CA LEU A 182 -12.30 6.28 8.67
C LEU A 182 -12.16 4.75 8.73
N MET A 183 -11.13 4.24 9.41
CA MET A 183 -10.97 2.81 9.64
C MET A 183 -12.13 2.20 10.45
N PHE A 184 -12.68 2.94 11.41
CA PHE A 184 -13.87 2.51 12.15
C PHE A 184 -15.11 2.44 11.24
N PHE A 185 -15.35 3.46 10.41
CA PHE A 185 -16.41 3.45 9.40
C PHE A 185 -16.28 2.28 8.44
N LEU A 186 -15.11 2.08 7.83
CA LEU A 186 -14.85 0.99 6.88
C LEU A 186 -14.97 -0.38 7.55
N TYR A 187 -14.60 -0.50 8.83
CA TYR A 187 -14.81 -1.73 9.58
C TYR A 187 -16.29 -2.08 9.70
N LEU A 188 -17.15 -1.11 10.05
CA LEU A 188 -18.59 -1.31 10.13
C LEU A 188 -19.18 -1.64 8.74
N LEU A 189 -18.78 -0.90 7.71
CA LEU A 189 -19.19 -1.12 6.33
C LEU A 189 -18.87 -2.54 5.88
N SER A 190 -17.62 -2.98 6.06
CA SER A 190 -17.16 -4.33 5.69
C SER A 190 -17.99 -5.42 6.35
N LYS A 191 -18.32 -5.24 7.64
CA LYS A 191 -19.10 -6.21 8.40
C LYS A 191 -20.53 -6.32 7.89
N ILE A 192 -21.18 -5.19 7.61
CA ILE A 192 -22.54 -5.16 7.07
C ILE A 192 -22.59 -5.81 5.68
N ILE A 193 -21.59 -5.54 4.83
CA ILE A 193 -21.49 -6.16 3.51
C ILE A 193 -21.25 -7.68 3.63
N CYS A 194 -20.38 -8.13 4.54
CA CYS A 194 -20.18 -9.57 4.81
C CYS A 194 -21.50 -10.25 5.16
N GLU A 195 -22.28 -9.65 6.08
CA GLU A 195 -23.59 -10.16 6.51
C GLU A 195 -24.60 -10.15 5.34
N ALA A 196 -24.62 -9.08 4.54
CA ALA A 196 -25.56 -8.95 3.42
C ALA A 196 -25.28 -9.93 2.26
N LEU A 197 -24.00 -10.24 2.01
CA LEU A 197 -23.56 -11.13 0.94
C LEU A 197 -23.31 -12.58 1.41
N ASN A 198 -23.50 -12.90 2.70
CA ASN A 198 -23.19 -14.21 3.28
C ASN A 198 -21.75 -14.68 3.05
N HIS A 199 -20.79 -13.75 3.01
CA HIS A 199 -19.36 -14.07 2.86
C HIS A 199 -18.61 -13.87 4.17
N SER A 200 -17.51 -14.62 4.35
CA SER A 200 -16.71 -14.62 5.59
C SER A 200 -15.55 -13.62 5.60
N SER A 201 -15.18 -13.08 4.45
CA SER A 201 -13.97 -12.25 4.26
C SER A 201 -14.32 -10.76 4.25
N GLN A 202 -13.75 -10.01 5.20
CA GLN A 202 -14.02 -8.57 5.32
C GLN A 202 -13.25 -7.74 4.29
N SER A 203 -12.01 -8.14 3.97
CA SER A 203 -11.21 -7.52 2.91
C SER A 203 -11.95 -7.64 1.58
N LEU A 204 -12.47 -8.83 1.25
CA LEU A 204 -13.22 -9.06 0.01
C LEU A 204 -14.48 -8.21 -0.06
N SER A 205 -15.21 -8.07 1.05
CA SER A 205 -16.38 -7.19 1.13
C SER A 205 -16.04 -5.71 0.88
N LEU A 206 -14.92 -5.21 1.41
CA LEU A 206 -14.45 -3.85 1.10
C LEU A 206 -14.03 -3.70 -0.36
N VAL A 207 -13.33 -4.70 -0.91
CA VAL A 207 -12.93 -4.69 -2.32
C VAL A 207 -14.15 -4.68 -3.24
N TYR A 208 -15.18 -5.47 -2.95
CA TYR A 208 -16.44 -5.41 -3.70
C TYR A 208 -17.09 -4.03 -3.63
N PHE A 209 -17.10 -3.39 -2.47
CA PHE A 209 -17.62 -2.04 -2.33
C PHE A 209 -16.82 -1.05 -3.19
N LEU A 210 -15.50 -0.99 -3.06
CA LEU A 210 -14.67 -0.04 -3.78
C LEU A 210 -14.72 -0.26 -5.31
N LEU A 211 -14.65 -1.51 -5.76
CA LEU A 211 -14.68 -1.83 -7.19
C LEU A 211 -16.07 -1.69 -7.81
N SER A 212 -17.15 -1.71 -7.02
CA SER A 212 -18.51 -1.59 -7.56
C SER A 212 -18.77 -0.25 -8.25
N PHE A 213 -18.11 0.82 -7.79
CA PHE A 213 -18.21 2.13 -8.42
C PHE A 213 -17.63 2.13 -9.83
N PHE A 214 -16.46 1.52 -10.01
CA PHE A 214 -15.85 1.37 -11.33
C PHE A 214 -16.69 0.42 -12.21
N LEU A 215 -17.13 -0.71 -11.66
CA LEU A 215 -17.97 -1.66 -12.39
C LEU A 215 -19.23 -1.00 -12.94
N PHE A 216 -19.89 -0.18 -12.13
CA PHE A 216 -21.10 0.55 -12.53
C PHE A 216 -20.81 1.51 -13.69
N ASP A 217 -19.82 2.40 -13.53
CA ASP A 217 -19.51 3.38 -14.57
C ASP A 217 -18.98 2.73 -15.83
N PHE A 218 -18.14 1.68 -15.70
CA PHE A 218 -17.63 0.90 -16.82
C PHE A 218 -18.75 0.24 -17.60
N LEU A 219 -19.63 -0.53 -16.95
CA LEU A 219 -20.73 -1.22 -17.66
C LEU A 219 -21.77 -0.28 -18.26
N LEU A 220 -21.87 0.95 -17.74
CA LEU A 220 -22.84 1.93 -18.17
C LEU A 220 -22.21 3.13 -18.89
N ILE A 221 -20.98 3.00 -19.41
CA ILE A 221 -20.30 4.05 -20.19
C ILE A 221 -21.24 4.78 -21.19
N PRO A 222 -22.08 4.09 -21.99
CA PRO A 222 -22.99 4.76 -22.92
C PRO A 222 -23.95 5.75 -22.27
N PHE A 223 -24.31 5.53 -21.01
CA PHE A 223 -25.21 6.36 -20.22
C PHE A 223 -24.44 7.34 -19.33
N THR A 224 -23.30 6.93 -18.77
CA THR A 224 -22.51 7.72 -17.82
C THR A 224 -21.59 8.73 -18.49
N LYS A 225 -21.44 8.70 -19.82
CA LYS A 225 -20.63 9.67 -20.59
C LYS A 225 -20.92 11.14 -20.26
N ASN A 226 -22.19 11.50 -20.01
CA ASN A 226 -22.61 12.88 -19.72
C ASN A 226 -22.91 13.11 -18.23
N ILE A 227 -22.63 12.12 -17.38
CA ILE A 227 -22.94 12.12 -15.96
C ILE A 227 -21.65 12.45 -15.21
N GLU A 228 -21.71 13.39 -14.27
CA GLU A 228 -20.55 13.74 -13.43
C GLU A 228 -20.24 12.59 -12.44
N PHE A 229 -18.96 12.37 -12.13
CA PHE A 229 -18.50 11.35 -11.18
C PHE A 229 -19.20 11.43 -9.82
N GLN A 230 -19.50 12.63 -9.33
CA GLN A 230 -20.25 12.80 -8.09
C GLN A 230 -21.63 12.13 -8.15
N THR A 231 -22.32 12.24 -9.28
CA THR A 231 -23.65 11.64 -9.44
C THR A 231 -23.56 10.11 -9.56
N SER A 232 -22.57 9.55 -10.26
CA SER A 232 -22.36 8.10 -10.27
C SER A 232 -22.02 7.56 -8.88
N PHE A 233 -21.18 8.27 -8.12
CA PHE A 233 -20.86 7.95 -6.73
C PHE A 233 -22.11 7.85 -5.84
N PHE A 234 -23.03 8.81 -5.93
CA PHE A 234 -24.26 8.76 -5.14
C PHE A 234 -25.22 7.65 -5.60
N ILE A 235 -25.32 7.39 -6.90
CA ILE A 235 -26.15 6.29 -7.44
C ILE A 235 -25.68 4.93 -6.92
N VAL A 236 -24.37 4.66 -6.99
CA VAL A 236 -23.79 3.39 -6.51
C VAL A 236 -23.95 3.26 -4.98
N SER A 237 -23.72 4.35 -4.24
CA SER A 237 -23.95 4.38 -2.79
C SER A 237 -25.41 4.10 -2.43
N PHE A 238 -26.35 4.62 -3.22
CA PHE A 238 -27.78 4.33 -3.07
C PHE A 238 -28.10 2.85 -3.35
N PHE A 239 -27.49 2.25 -4.38
CA PHE A 239 -27.66 0.81 -4.63
C PHE A 239 -27.16 -0.06 -3.47
N TRP A 240 -26.05 0.30 -2.82
CA TRP A 240 -25.60 -0.40 -1.62
C TRP A 240 -26.58 -0.27 -0.46
N LEU A 241 -27.13 0.93 -0.23
CA LEU A 241 -28.16 1.14 0.78
C LEU A 241 -29.40 0.29 0.49
N LEU A 242 -29.86 0.28 -0.77
CA LEU A 242 -30.97 -0.54 -1.22
C LEU A 242 -30.69 -2.04 -1.03
N LEU A 243 -29.48 -2.49 -1.33
CA LEU A 243 -29.05 -3.88 -1.10
C LEU A 243 -29.13 -4.25 0.38
N PHE A 244 -28.70 -3.37 1.29
CA PHE A 244 -28.80 -3.62 2.73
C PHE A 244 -30.26 -3.71 3.20
N LEU A 245 -31.14 -2.84 2.68
CA LEU A 245 -32.58 -2.91 2.96
C LEU A 245 -33.20 -4.22 2.44
N LEU A 246 -32.89 -4.63 1.21
CA LEU A 246 -33.37 -5.90 0.63
C LEU A 246 -32.90 -7.12 1.43
N LYS A 247 -31.67 -7.07 1.96
CA LYS A 247 -31.10 -8.13 2.81
C LYS A 247 -31.56 -8.06 4.26
N LYS A 248 -32.50 -7.15 4.60
CA LYS A 248 -33.07 -6.99 5.94
C LYS A 248 -32.00 -6.80 7.02
N THR A 249 -30.92 -6.08 6.70
CA THR A 249 -29.90 -5.75 7.71
C THR A 249 -30.55 -4.99 8.86
N PRO A 250 -30.19 -5.30 10.12
CA PRO A 250 -30.84 -4.66 11.26
C PRO A 250 -30.64 -3.15 11.22
N VAL A 251 -31.73 -2.39 11.38
CA VAL A 251 -31.74 -0.91 11.27
C VAL A 251 -30.68 -0.28 12.17
N LEU A 252 -30.44 -0.85 13.35
CA LEU A 252 -29.41 -0.38 14.28
C LEU A 252 -28.00 -0.38 13.66
N ASN A 253 -27.65 -1.39 12.87
CA ASN A 253 -26.34 -1.43 12.19
C ASN A 253 -26.25 -0.34 11.12
N LEU A 254 -27.35 -0.06 10.41
CA LEU A 254 -27.40 1.04 9.43
C LEU A 254 -27.27 2.41 10.10
N VAL A 255 -27.89 2.59 11.27
CA VAL A 255 -27.74 3.82 12.09
C VAL A 255 -26.30 3.99 12.57
N TYR A 256 -25.63 2.92 13.04
CA TYR A 256 -24.22 3.01 13.41
C TYR A 256 -23.32 3.32 12.22
N LEU A 257 -23.60 2.73 11.05
CA LEU A 257 -22.86 3.01 9.83
C LEU A 257 -23.01 4.49 9.43
N SER A 258 -24.25 4.99 9.33
CA SER A 258 -24.52 6.38 8.94
C SER A 258 -23.93 7.37 9.94
N PHE A 259 -24.06 7.10 11.25
CA PHE A 259 -23.46 7.93 12.29
C PHE A 259 -21.93 7.96 12.18
N SER A 260 -21.29 6.80 11.99
CA SER A 260 -19.83 6.75 11.84
C SER A 260 -19.32 7.51 10.62
N TYR A 261 -20.04 7.44 9.49
CA TYR A 261 -19.71 8.22 8.30
C TYR A 261 -19.91 9.72 8.52
N LEU A 262 -21.00 10.11 9.19
CA LEU A 262 -21.27 11.50 9.53
C LEU A 262 -20.19 12.10 10.44
N CYS A 263 -19.65 11.32 11.39
CA CYS A 263 -18.49 11.74 12.18
C CYS A 263 -17.25 11.99 11.31
N VAL A 264 -16.94 11.10 10.36
CA VAL A 264 -15.83 11.29 9.41
C VAL A 264 -16.04 12.55 8.59
N TYR A 265 -17.23 12.72 8.00
CA TYR A 265 -17.57 13.88 7.18
C TYR A 265 -17.43 15.20 7.93
N ILE A 266 -18.01 15.31 9.14
CA ILE A 266 -17.92 16.54 9.95
C ILE A 266 -16.46 16.83 10.33
N PHE A 267 -15.72 15.81 10.79
CA PHE A 267 -14.34 15.98 11.22
C PHE A 267 -13.43 16.40 10.06
N ASN A 268 -13.52 15.72 8.92
CA ASN A 268 -12.65 15.98 7.77
C ASN A 268 -12.96 17.32 7.10
N ASN A 269 -14.23 17.73 7.05
CA ASN A 269 -14.57 19.04 6.50
C ASN A 269 -14.08 20.18 7.41
N TYR A 270 -14.18 20.01 8.74
CA TYR A 270 -13.68 21.02 9.68
C TYR A 270 -12.15 21.20 9.57
N TYR A 271 -11.41 20.10 9.38
CA TYR A 271 -9.96 20.12 9.27
C TYR A 271 -9.44 20.00 7.83
N PHE A 272 -10.25 20.32 6.82
CA PHE A 272 -9.90 20.10 5.42
C PHE A 272 -8.62 20.82 5.00
N GLU A 273 -8.39 22.05 5.47
CA GLU A 273 -7.18 22.80 5.13
C GLU A 273 -5.88 22.15 5.64
N ILE A 274 -5.96 21.41 6.75
CA ILE A 274 -4.81 20.72 7.36
C ILE A 274 -4.58 19.35 6.73
N ILE A 275 -5.67 18.63 6.42
CA ILE A 275 -5.61 17.23 5.97
C ILE A 275 -5.58 17.13 4.44
N GLY A 276 -6.38 17.94 3.76
CA GLY A 276 -6.61 17.89 2.31
C GLY A 276 -5.66 18.78 1.49
N LYS A 277 -4.91 19.70 2.11
CA LYS A 277 -3.91 20.54 1.43
C LYS A 277 -2.54 20.36 2.03
N GLU A 278 -1.67 19.69 1.30
CA GLU A 278 -0.29 19.48 1.71
C GLU A 278 0.62 20.48 1.00
N ASN A 279 0.76 21.68 1.58
CA ASN A 279 1.58 22.75 0.98
C ASN A 279 3.07 22.41 0.86
N ASN A 280 3.53 21.37 1.57
CA ASN A 280 4.94 20.96 1.63
C ASN A 280 5.19 19.55 1.05
N TYR A 281 4.21 18.92 0.40
CA TYR A 281 4.43 17.59 -0.18
C TYR A 281 5.39 17.70 -1.38
N ARG A 282 6.60 17.16 -1.20
CA ARG A 282 7.59 17.06 -2.27
C ARG A 282 7.37 15.78 -3.05
N ILE A 283 7.04 15.93 -4.32
CA ILE A 283 6.93 14.80 -5.24
C ILE A 283 8.34 14.26 -5.50
N LEU A 284 8.57 13.00 -5.12
CA LEU A 284 9.86 12.32 -5.29
C LEU A 284 10.00 11.62 -6.66
N ASN A 285 8.92 11.53 -7.44
CA ASN A 285 8.93 10.92 -8.77
C ASN A 285 8.02 11.71 -9.73
N SER A 286 8.56 12.04 -10.91
CA SER A 286 7.83 12.67 -12.02
C SER A 286 6.55 11.95 -12.42
N ASP A 287 6.48 10.62 -12.29
CA ASP A 287 5.29 9.84 -12.68
C ASP A 287 4.04 10.25 -11.89
N VAL A 288 4.21 10.68 -10.64
CA VAL A 288 3.09 11.12 -9.79
C VAL A 288 2.45 12.38 -10.34
N GLU A 289 3.26 13.38 -10.71
CA GLU A 289 2.79 14.64 -11.28
C GLU A 289 2.30 14.50 -12.71
N VAL A 290 3.06 13.76 -13.53
CA VAL A 290 2.83 13.69 -14.97
C VAL A 290 1.72 12.71 -15.31
N GLN A 291 1.62 11.58 -14.60
CA GLN A 291 0.70 10.50 -14.96
C GLN A 291 -0.42 10.30 -13.93
N TRP A 292 -0.08 10.07 -12.66
CA TRP A 292 -1.08 9.61 -11.69
C TRP A 292 -2.04 10.70 -11.25
N PHE A 293 -1.53 11.87 -10.89
CA PHE A 293 -2.36 12.99 -10.45
C PHE A 293 -3.38 13.42 -11.52
N PRO A 294 -2.98 13.67 -12.80
CA PRO A 294 -3.93 14.10 -13.83
C PRO A 294 -5.00 13.04 -14.11
N LEU A 295 -4.65 11.75 -14.10
CA LEU A 295 -5.63 10.69 -14.34
C LEU A 295 -6.70 10.62 -13.25
N VAL A 296 -6.29 10.74 -11.98
CA VAL A 296 -7.25 10.73 -10.88
C VAL A 296 -8.11 12.00 -10.88
N SER A 297 -7.52 13.17 -11.17
CA SER A 297 -8.28 14.43 -11.25
C SER A 297 -9.27 14.41 -12.41
N MET A 298 -8.90 13.89 -13.59
CA MET A 298 -9.81 13.75 -14.73
C MET A 298 -11.04 12.91 -14.38
N VAL A 299 -10.85 11.79 -13.67
CA VAL A 299 -11.97 10.95 -13.21
C VAL A 299 -12.82 11.71 -12.19
N HIS A 300 -12.18 12.28 -11.17
CA HIS A 300 -12.89 12.90 -10.06
C HIS A 300 -13.69 14.14 -10.47
N ASP A 301 -13.07 15.01 -11.26
CA ASP A 301 -13.65 16.31 -11.63
C ASP A 301 -14.61 16.20 -12.83
N ASN A 302 -14.43 15.17 -13.67
CA ASN A 302 -15.33 14.87 -14.78
C ASN A 302 -15.99 13.50 -14.58
N ASN A 303 -15.57 12.48 -15.35
CA ASN A 303 -16.06 11.12 -15.25
C ASN A 303 -15.10 10.12 -15.91
N LEU A 304 -15.42 8.83 -15.82
CA LEU A 304 -14.62 7.74 -16.38
C LEU A 304 -14.48 7.85 -17.92
N PHE A 305 -15.53 8.25 -18.63
CA PHE A 305 -15.48 8.37 -20.09
C PHE A 305 -14.49 9.43 -20.53
N TYR A 306 -14.55 10.61 -19.90
CA TYR A 306 -13.64 11.71 -20.16
C TYR A 306 -12.18 11.31 -19.88
N ALA A 307 -11.94 10.56 -18.81
CA ALA A 307 -10.60 10.07 -18.48
C ALA A 307 -10.07 9.06 -19.51
N PHE A 308 -10.91 8.20 -20.10
CA PHE A 308 -10.48 7.32 -21.19
C PHE A 308 -10.17 8.09 -22.48
N GLU A 309 -11.02 9.04 -22.85
CA GLU A 309 -10.85 9.86 -24.07
C GLU A 309 -9.59 10.73 -24.02
N ASN A 310 -9.27 11.29 -22.84
CA ASN A 310 -8.13 12.18 -22.63
C ASN A 310 -6.97 11.49 -21.89
N SER A 311 -6.94 10.15 -21.91
CA SER A 311 -5.90 9.39 -21.24
C SER A 311 -4.53 9.75 -21.80
N LEU A 312 -3.60 10.09 -20.90
CA LEU A 312 -2.22 10.41 -21.27
C LEU A 312 -1.50 9.22 -21.89
N ILE A 313 -1.92 8.01 -21.53
CA ILE A 313 -1.41 6.77 -22.11
C ILE A 313 -2.57 5.98 -22.69
N PRO A 314 -2.62 5.82 -24.02
CA PRO A 314 -3.72 5.16 -24.69
C PRO A 314 -3.75 3.68 -24.30
N GLY A 315 -4.93 3.21 -23.87
CA GLY A 315 -5.14 1.82 -23.48
C GLY A 315 -4.80 1.49 -22.02
N TYR A 316 -4.36 2.47 -21.21
CA TYR A 316 -4.09 2.24 -19.79
C TYR A 316 -5.35 1.83 -19.01
N GLY A 317 -5.18 0.90 -18.07
CA GLY A 317 -6.22 0.48 -17.15
C GLY A 317 -6.60 1.55 -16.12
N MET A 318 -7.82 2.07 -16.17
CA MET A 318 -8.27 3.15 -15.28
C MET A 318 -8.79 2.69 -13.90
N LEU A 319 -8.80 1.39 -13.60
CA LEU A 319 -9.41 0.88 -12.36
C LEU A 319 -8.82 1.52 -11.11
N LEU A 320 -7.49 1.59 -11.08
CA LEU A 320 -6.75 2.02 -9.90
C LEU A 320 -6.90 3.53 -9.67
N SER A 321 -6.78 4.35 -10.72
CA SER A 321 -7.01 5.80 -10.63
C SER A 321 -8.45 6.11 -10.24
N TYR A 322 -9.42 5.36 -10.80
CA TYR A 322 -10.83 5.52 -10.46
C TYR A 322 -11.12 5.13 -9.00
N THR A 323 -10.58 4.00 -8.54
CA THR A 323 -10.76 3.57 -7.14
C THR A 323 -10.09 4.54 -6.16
N GLN A 324 -9.01 5.20 -6.56
CA GLN A 324 -8.41 6.27 -5.78
C GLN A 324 -9.31 7.51 -5.71
N ALA A 325 -9.93 7.93 -6.81
CA ALA A 325 -10.93 9.01 -6.80
C ALA A 325 -12.12 8.68 -5.88
N VAL A 326 -12.57 7.42 -5.87
CA VAL A 326 -13.63 6.93 -4.95
C VAL A 326 -13.18 7.01 -3.50
N ILE A 327 -11.94 6.57 -3.18
CA ILE A 327 -11.39 6.69 -1.82
C ILE A 327 -11.36 8.15 -1.39
N HIS A 328 -10.85 9.04 -2.24
CA HIS A 328 -10.82 10.47 -1.97
C HIS A 328 -12.22 11.02 -1.71
N LYS A 329 -13.22 10.67 -2.53
CA LYS A 329 -14.62 11.09 -2.36
C LYS A 329 -15.27 10.55 -1.08
N ILE A 330 -14.90 9.35 -0.63
CA ILE A 330 -15.33 8.82 0.67
C ILE A 330 -14.79 9.68 1.81
N ILE A 331 -13.54 10.14 1.71
CA ILE A 331 -12.85 10.94 2.74
C ILE A 331 -13.35 12.39 2.73
N PHE A 332 -13.46 13.00 1.55
CA PHE A 332 -13.78 14.40 1.32
C PHE A 332 -14.92 14.55 0.29
N LEU A 333 -16.16 14.34 0.74
CA LEU A 333 -17.33 14.24 -0.13
C LEU A 333 -17.53 15.42 -1.10
N ASN A 334 -17.25 16.66 -0.68
CA ASN A 334 -17.61 17.88 -1.41
C ASN A 334 -16.40 18.72 -1.88
N SER A 335 -15.17 18.23 -1.73
CA SER A 335 -13.99 19.00 -2.15
C SER A 335 -13.60 18.75 -3.60
N THR A 336 -12.86 19.69 -4.18
CA THR A 336 -12.07 19.44 -5.40
C THR A 336 -11.00 18.40 -5.12
N TYR A 337 -10.61 17.64 -6.14
CA TYR A 337 -9.53 16.68 -5.96
C TYR A 337 -8.22 17.40 -5.63
N ASN A 338 -7.59 16.99 -4.54
CA ASN A 338 -6.21 17.32 -4.26
C ASN A 338 -5.55 16.10 -3.63
N PHE A 339 -4.27 15.88 -3.93
CA PHE A 339 -3.58 14.77 -3.30
C PHE A 339 -3.48 15.01 -1.79
N SER A 340 -3.89 14.02 -1.02
CA SER A 340 -3.65 13.94 0.42
C SER A 340 -2.89 12.66 0.74
N THR A 341 -1.84 12.77 1.55
CA THR A 341 -1.18 11.59 2.15
C THR A 341 -2.15 10.72 2.96
N LEU A 342 -3.33 11.23 3.35
CA LEU A 342 -4.34 10.43 4.02
C LEU A 342 -4.89 9.31 3.13
N ASP A 343 -5.05 9.57 1.83
CA ASP A 343 -5.57 8.60 0.86
C ASP A 343 -4.64 7.38 0.78
N ALA A 344 -3.34 7.62 0.63
CA ALA A 344 -2.32 6.58 0.55
C ALA A 344 -2.11 5.84 1.89
N ASN A 345 -2.12 6.58 3.01
CA ASN A 345 -2.02 5.97 4.35
C ASN A 345 -3.24 5.08 4.66
N LEU A 346 -4.44 5.46 4.21
CA LEU A 346 -5.61 4.62 4.35
C LEU A 346 -5.43 3.29 3.61
N ILE A 347 -4.98 3.34 2.35
CA ILE A 347 -4.74 2.14 1.53
C ILE A 347 -3.77 1.20 2.26
N LEU A 348 -2.70 1.74 2.84
CA LEU A 348 -1.77 0.97 3.64
C LEU A 348 -2.44 0.34 4.87
N LEU A 349 -3.34 1.06 5.56
CA LEU A 349 -4.11 0.54 6.69
C LEU A 349 -5.16 -0.51 6.29
N LEU A 350 -5.67 -0.51 5.05
CA LEU A 350 -6.60 -1.53 4.56
C LEU A 350 -5.98 -2.94 4.61
N SER A 351 -4.64 -3.05 4.58
CA SER A 351 -3.92 -4.31 4.78
C SER A 351 -4.29 -5.04 6.10
N PHE A 352 -4.76 -4.33 7.13
CA PHE A 352 -5.25 -4.97 8.35
C PHE A 352 -6.43 -5.91 8.11
N PHE A 353 -7.30 -5.58 7.15
CA PHE A 353 -8.42 -6.45 6.78
C PHE A 353 -7.92 -7.75 6.15
N LEU A 354 -6.85 -7.71 5.35
CA LEU A 354 -6.21 -8.91 4.81
C LEU A 354 -5.71 -9.82 5.93
N PHE A 355 -4.98 -9.26 6.90
CA PHE A 355 -4.43 -10.03 8.02
C PHE A 355 -5.53 -10.65 8.87
N LYS A 356 -6.66 -9.95 9.00
CA LYS A 356 -7.84 -10.47 9.69
C LYS A 356 -8.44 -11.68 8.99
N ASP A 357 -8.43 -11.74 7.66
CA ASP A 357 -9.03 -12.83 6.89
C ASP A 357 -8.14 -14.08 6.77
N LEU A 358 -6.86 -13.99 7.11
CA LEU A 358 -5.95 -15.15 7.13
C LEU A 358 -6.42 -16.23 8.13
N ASN A 359 -6.33 -17.51 7.76
CA ASN A 359 -6.65 -18.63 8.64
C ASN A 359 -5.48 -18.99 9.58
N ILE A 360 -4.99 -18.02 10.35
CA ILE A 360 -3.88 -18.19 11.30
C ILE A 360 -4.29 -17.76 12.72
N PHE A 361 -3.52 -18.20 13.73
CA PHE A 361 -3.74 -17.81 15.11
C PHE A 361 -3.69 -16.28 15.27
N LYS A 362 -4.54 -15.73 16.15
CA LYS A 362 -4.67 -14.28 16.36
C LYS A 362 -3.35 -13.59 16.72
N GLN A 363 -2.48 -14.24 17.50
CA GLN A 363 -1.16 -13.72 17.84
C GLN A 363 -0.27 -13.55 16.59
N ASN A 364 -0.32 -14.53 15.68
CA ASN A 364 0.44 -14.48 14.42
C ASN A 364 -0.09 -13.39 13.49
N LYS A 365 -1.40 -13.12 13.48
CA LYS A 365 -1.98 -11.98 12.73
C LYS A 365 -1.41 -10.65 13.19
N ILE A 366 -1.30 -10.47 14.51
CA ILE A 366 -0.78 -9.23 15.09
C ILE A 366 0.71 -9.10 14.79
N ALA A 367 1.48 -10.17 15.00
CA ALA A 367 2.90 -10.17 14.67
C ALA A 367 3.11 -9.79 13.18
N LEU A 368 2.37 -10.43 12.28
CA LEU A 368 2.45 -10.19 10.83
C LEU A 368 2.07 -8.75 10.46
N GLY A 369 1.01 -8.21 11.05
CA GLY A 369 0.67 -6.80 10.87
C GLY A 369 1.80 -5.89 11.34
N VAL A 370 2.30 -6.09 12.55
CA VAL A 370 3.41 -5.29 13.11
C VAL A 370 4.65 -5.37 12.22
N SER A 371 5.07 -6.55 11.74
CA SER A 371 6.22 -6.61 10.82
C SER A 371 5.94 -5.87 9.53
N TYR A 372 4.77 -6.05 8.94
CA TYR A 372 4.43 -5.45 7.66
C TYR A 372 4.59 -3.93 7.71
N PHE A 373 4.03 -3.29 8.74
CA PHE A 373 4.19 -1.87 8.95
C PHE A 373 5.63 -1.49 9.27
N LEU A 374 6.33 -2.24 10.13
CA LEU A 374 7.72 -1.95 10.46
C LEU A 374 8.63 -1.99 9.22
N ILE A 375 8.43 -2.95 8.32
CA ILE A 375 9.20 -3.07 7.07
C ILE A 375 8.94 -1.87 6.16
N ILE A 376 7.65 -1.54 5.94
CA ILE A 376 7.28 -0.47 5.02
C ILE A 376 7.71 0.89 5.55
N LEU A 377 7.63 1.10 6.86
CA LEU A 377 7.92 2.39 7.47
C LEU A 377 9.43 2.63 7.68
N ASP A 378 10.24 1.56 7.75
CA ASP A 378 11.70 1.62 7.91
C ASP A 378 12.44 2.02 6.63
N ASP A 379 11.86 1.75 5.46
CA ASP A 379 12.46 2.09 4.17
C ASP A 379 11.74 3.29 3.51
N GLY A 380 12.49 4.36 3.22
CA GLY A 380 11.92 5.59 2.67
C GLY A 380 11.24 5.39 1.33
N TRP A 381 11.77 4.51 0.48
CA TRP A 381 11.20 4.20 -0.83
C TRP A 381 9.93 3.35 -0.73
N LEU A 382 9.93 2.28 0.09
CA LEU A 382 8.73 1.49 0.36
C LEU A 382 7.63 2.32 1.01
N ARG A 383 7.99 3.23 1.93
CA ARG A 383 7.05 4.16 2.55
C ARG A 383 6.42 5.10 1.51
N PHE A 384 7.24 5.67 0.63
CA PHE A 384 6.77 6.50 -0.49
C PHE A 384 5.82 5.71 -1.39
N LEU A 385 6.23 4.52 -1.82
CA LEU A 385 5.51 3.69 -2.80
C LEU A 385 4.21 3.08 -2.26
N MET A 386 4.13 2.80 -0.95
CA MET A 386 2.97 2.12 -0.36
C MET A 386 2.02 3.04 0.44
N GLY A 387 2.51 4.16 1.00
CA GLY A 387 1.76 4.94 1.98
C GLY A 387 1.80 6.46 1.84
N ASN A 388 2.75 7.00 1.05
CA ASN A 388 2.97 8.45 0.96
C ASN A 388 2.94 9.00 -0.47
N SER A 389 2.36 8.30 -1.44
CA SER A 389 2.25 8.81 -2.81
C SER A 389 1.01 8.32 -3.54
N LEU A 390 0.72 8.93 -4.70
CA LEU A 390 -0.28 8.44 -5.66
C LEU A 390 0.18 7.21 -6.45
N MET A 391 1.34 6.65 -6.11
CA MET A 391 1.74 5.38 -6.70
C MET A 391 0.70 4.30 -6.35
N LEU A 392 0.20 3.65 -7.39
CA LEU A 392 -0.92 2.72 -7.29
C LEU A 392 -0.51 1.34 -6.77
N GLU A 393 0.76 1.15 -6.40
CA GLU A 393 1.38 -0.07 -5.92
C GLU A 393 0.75 -0.55 -4.60
N GLY A 394 0.52 0.35 -3.65
CA GLY A 394 -0.18 0.04 -2.41
C GLY A 394 -1.61 -0.44 -2.66
N LEU A 395 -2.32 0.21 -3.57
CA LEU A 395 -3.71 -0.12 -3.87
C LEU A 395 -3.83 -1.46 -4.61
N VAL A 396 -3.04 -1.63 -5.67
CA VAL A 396 -3.08 -2.86 -6.48
C VAL A 396 -2.63 -4.07 -5.67
N SER A 397 -1.65 -3.92 -4.77
CA SER A 397 -1.21 -5.00 -3.89
C SER A 397 -2.31 -5.42 -2.92
N PHE A 398 -3.03 -4.46 -2.31
CA PHE A 398 -4.19 -4.75 -1.46
C PHE A 398 -5.32 -5.47 -2.22
N LEU A 399 -5.71 -4.94 -3.39
CA LEU A 399 -6.77 -5.51 -4.21
C LEU A 399 -6.41 -6.93 -4.64
N PHE A 400 -5.24 -7.13 -5.25
CA PHE A 400 -4.79 -8.42 -5.75
C PHE A 400 -4.64 -9.46 -4.63
N ALA A 401 -3.99 -9.09 -3.50
CA ALA A 401 -3.83 -9.98 -2.36
C ALA A 401 -5.18 -10.43 -1.77
N THR A 402 -6.19 -9.55 -1.77
CA THR A 402 -7.54 -9.88 -1.30
C THR A 402 -8.14 -11.04 -2.11
N PHE A 403 -8.05 -10.97 -3.44
CA PHE A 403 -8.55 -12.05 -4.29
C PHE A 403 -7.71 -13.31 -4.16
N VAL A 404 -6.38 -13.20 -4.09
CA VAL A 404 -5.49 -14.35 -3.95
C VAL A 404 -5.71 -15.10 -2.62
N ILE A 405 -5.98 -14.42 -1.51
CA ILE A 405 -6.30 -15.10 -0.25
C ILE A 405 -7.64 -15.85 -0.34
N ASN A 406 -8.58 -15.32 -1.13
CA ASN A 406 -9.91 -15.89 -1.28
C ASN A 406 -10.01 -16.92 -2.41
N ILE A 407 -9.00 -17.01 -3.29
CA ILE A 407 -8.91 -18.00 -4.37
C ILE A 407 -8.47 -19.37 -3.79
N SER A 408 -9.43 -20.12 -3.25
CA SER A 408 -9.17 -21.51 -2.85
C SER A 408 -10.06 -22.46 -3.64
N LYS A 409 -9.42 -23.44 -4.28
CA LYS A 409 -10.08 -24.46 -5.11
C LYS A 409 -11.23 -25.15 -4.37
N ALA A 410 -11.03 -25.44 -3.08
CA ALA A 410 -12.05 -26.05 -2.22
C ALA A 410 -13.24 -25.11 -1.89
N LYS A 411 -13.04 -23.79 -1.84
CA LYS A 411 -14.15 -22.83 -1.68
C LYS A 411 -14.89 -22.64 -3.00
N LEU A 412 -14.18 -22.49 -4.12
CA LEU A 412 -14.78 -22.31 -5.44
C LEU A 412 -15.63 -23.52 -5.87
N GLN A 413 -15.24 -24.75 -5.52
CA GLN A 413 -16.04 -25.94 -5.84
C GLN A 413 -17.26 -26.15 -4.93
N LYS A 414 -17.28 -25.56 -3.73
CA LYS A 414 -18.39 -25.69 -2.77
C LYS A 414 -19.40 -24.55 -2.84
N ALA A 415 -18.99 -23.40 -3.38
CA ALA A 415 -19.82 -22.21 -3.48
C ALA A 415 -20.93 -22.38 -4.53
N SER A 416 -22.01 -21.62 -4.36
CA SER A 416 -23.10 -21.58 -5.34
C SER A 416 -22.65 -20.94 -6.67
N VAL A 417 -23.34 -21.26 -7.77
CA VAL A 417 -23.05 -20.67 -9.10
C VAL A 417 -23.08 -19.14 -9.04
N ALA A 418 -24.04 -18.56 -8.31
CA ALA A 418 -24.18 -17.13 -8.12
C ALA A 418 -22.97 -16.53 -7.38
N GLU A 419 -22.55 -17.13 -6.26
CA GLU A 419 -21.37 -16.66 -5.50
C GLU A 419 -20.09 -16.71 -6.34
N ASN A 420 -19.87 -17.80 -7.08
CA ASN A 420 -18.72 -17.94 -7.96
C ASN A 420 -18.76 -16.91 -9.09
N SER A 421 -19.92 -16.69 -9.72
CA SER A 421 -20.08 -15.69 -10.77
C SER A 421 -19.80 -14.27 -10.26
N PHE A 422 -20.25 -13.95 -9.05
CA PHE A 422 -20.01 -12.66 -8.41
C PHE A 422 -18.52 -12.46 -8.11
N PHE A 423 -17.86 -13.46 -7.51
CA PHE A 423 -16.42 -13.42 -7.27
C PHE A 423 -15.62 -13.23 -8.57
N ILE A 424 -15.96 -14.00 -9.62
CA ILE A 424 -15.26 -13.95 -10.91
C ILE A 424 -15.46 -12.61 -11.62
N LEU A 425 -16.67 -12.04 -11.57
CA LEU A 425 -16.96 -10.71 -12.12
C LEU A 425 -16.02 -9.65 -11.54
N PHE A 426 -15.90 -9.59 -10.21
CA PHE A 426 -15.03 -8.63 -9.55
C PHE A 426 -13.54 -8.93 -9.75
N LEU A 427 -13.15 -10.20 -9.78
CA LEU A 427 -11.76 -10.59 -10.09
C LEU A 427 -11.37 -10.13 -11.51
N SER A 428 -12.27 -10.25 -12.49
CA SER A 428 -11.99 -9.82 -13.86
C SER A 428 -11.83 -8.31 -14.04
N LEU A 429 -12.32 -7.48 -13.12
CA LEU A 429 -12.05 -6.04 -13.18
C LEU A 429 -10.57 -5.72 -13.02
N LEU A 430 -9.80 -6.56 -12.33
CA LEU A 430 -8.35 -6.36 -12.16
C LEU A 430 -7.56 -6.43 -13.47
N ILE A 431 -8.18 -6.82 -14.58
CA ILE A 431 -7.61 -6.66 -15.94
C ILE A 431 -7.34 -5.18 -16.23
N PHE A 432 -8.19 -4.26 -15.75
CA PHE A 432 -8.03 -2.82 -15.94
C PHE A 432 -7.10 -2.15 -14.90
N SER A 433 -6.20 -2.90 -14.27
CA SER A 433 -5.32 -2.38 -13.22
C SER A 433 -3.97 -1.91 -13.77
N LYS A 434 -2.89 -2.67 -13.52
CA LYS A 434 -1.56 -2.48 -14.13
C LYS A 434 -1.23 -3.69 -15.02
N GLN A 435 -0.40 -3.47 -16.05
CA GLN A 435 0.00 -4.47 -17.05
C GLN A 435 0.43 -5.83 -16.47
N PHE A 436 1.24 -5.87 -15.42
CA PHE A 436 1.65 -7.14 -14.82
C PHE A 436 0.51 -7.86 -14.11
N ILE A 437 -0.31 -7.12 -13.36
CA ILE A 437 -1.43 -7.72 -12.64
C ILE A 437 -2.51 -8.15 -13.64
N GLU A 438 -2.72 -7.41 -14.71
CA GLU A 438 -3.58 -7.78 -15.83
C GLU A 438 -3.19 -9.15 -16.39
N THR A 439 -1.92 -9.33 -16.79
CA THR A 439 -1.46 -10.62 -17.35
C THR A 439 -1.61 -11.78 -16.35
N ILE A 440 -1.24 -11.56 -15.09
CA ILE A 440 -1.38 -12.58 -14.03
C ILE A 440 -2.86 -12.93 -13.81
N VAL A 441 -3.74 -11.93 -13.72
CA VAL A 441 -5.18 -12.13 -13.53
C VAL A 441 -5.81 -12.86 -14.71
N LEU A 442 -5.40 -12.55 -15.95
CA LEU A 442 -5.86 -13.26 -17.13
C LEU A 442 -5.44 -14.74 -17.11
N ILE A 443 -4.19 -15.04 -16.74
CA ILE A 443 -3.71 -16.43 -16.54
C ILE A 443 -4.54 -17.14 -15.45
N VAL A 444 -4.81 -16.44 -14.33
CA VAL A 444 -5.65 -16.98 -13.25
C VAL A 444 -7.06 -17.27 -13.73
N LEU A 445 -7.68 -16.37 -14.49
CA LEU A 445 -9.04 -16.53 -14.99
C LEU A 445 -9.15 -17.68 -15.99
N ILE A 446 -8.15 -17.84 -16.87
CA ILE A 446 -8.04 -19.01 -17.76
C ILE A 446 -7.89 -20.29 -16.93
N TYR A 447 -7.04 -20.30 -15.91
CA TYR A 447 -6.89 -21.44 -15.02
C TYR A 447 -8.20 -21.81 -14.30
N ILE A 448 -8.90 -20.81 -13.74
CA ILE A 448 -10.21 -21.00 -13.11
C ILE A 448 -11.21 -21.56 -14.13
N PHE A 449 -11.25 -21.01 -15.34
CA PHE A 449 -12.10 -21.49 -16.43
C PHE A 449 -11.84 -22.96 -16.73
N LEU A 450 -10.59 -23.41 -16.76
CA LEU A 450 -10.24 -24.80 -17.01
C LEU A 450 -10.63 -25.72 -15.85
N VAL A 451 -10.41 -25.29 -14.60
CA VAL A 451 -10.55 -26.12 -13.39
C VAL A 451 -11.99 -26.21 -12.87
N ILE A 452 -12.79 -25.16 -12.99
CA ILE A 452 -14.18 -25.18 -12.51
C ILE A 452 -15.02 -26.07 -13.43
N ARG A 453 -15.85 -26.92 -12.82
CA ARG A 453 -16.78 -27.82 -13.53
C ARG A 453 -17.91 -27.03 -14.19
N ASP A 454 -18.49 -26.08 -13.46
CA ASP A 454 -19.63 -25.27 -13.91
C ASP A 454 -19.16 -24.06 -14.71
N LYS A 455 -19.00 -24.22 -16.03
CA LYS A 455 -18.53 -23.16 -16.94
C LYS A 455 -19.43 -21.91 -16.96
N ILE A 456 -20.71 -22.03 -16.59
CA ILE A 456 -21.63 -20.89 -16.50
C ILE A 456 -21.12 -19.86 -15.48
N SER A 457 -20.57 -20.31 -14.35
CA SER A 457 -20.05 -19.42 -13.31
C SER A 457 -18.88 -18.56 -13.79
N THR A 458 -18.19 -18.98 -14.85
CA THR A 458 -17.01 -18.28 -15.41
C THR A 458 -17.33 -17.31 -16.54
N LEU A 459 -18.59 -17.28 -17.03
CA LEU A 459 -19.02 -16.36 -18.09
C LEU A 459 -18.83 -14.87 -17.79
N PRO A 460 -18.99 -14.36 -16.54
CA PRO A 460 -18.87 -12.94 -16.26
C PRO A 460 -17.53 -12.32 -16.69
N PHE A 461 -16.45 -13.08 -16.62
CA PHE A 461 -15.13 -12.63 -17.08
C PHE A 461 -15.11 -12.35 -18.59
N LEU A 462 -15.71 -13.24 -19.40
CA LEU A 462 -15.79 -13.05 -20.85
C LEU A 462 -16.65 -11.85 -21.21
N VAL A 463 -17.71 -11.59 -20.44
CA VAL A 463 -18.58 -10.41 -20.61
C VAL A 463 -17.77 -9.13 -20.43
N ILE A 464 -16.95 -9.03 -19.39
CA ILE A 464 -16.13 -7.85 -19.14
C ILE A 464 -15.14 -7.59 -20.28
N ILE A 465 -14.43 -8.62 -20.75
CA ILE A 465 -13.52 -8.48 -21.90
C ILE A 465 -14.29 -8.04 -23.16
N PHE A 466 -15.43 -8.66 -23.42
CA PHE A 466 -16.21 -8.37 -24.62
C PHE A 466 -16.75 -6.94 -24.62
N ILE A 467 -17.24 -6.46 -23.46
CA ILE A 467 -17.69 -5.07 -23.29
C ILE A 467 -16.53 -4.10 -23.53
N ASN A 468 -15.34 -4.39 -23.00
CA ASN A 468 -14.16 -3.57 -23.24
C ASN A 468 -13.84 -3.43 -24.74
N GLN A 469 -13.84 -4.56 -25.45
CA GLN A 469 -13.58 -4.60 -26.89
C GLN A 469 -14.62 -3.81 -27.69
N ILE A 470 -15.90 -3.91 -27.28
CA ILE A 470 -16.97 -3.10 -27.87
C ILE A 470 -16.73 -1.61 -27.65
N TYR A 471 -16.42 -1.20 -26.42
CA TYR A 471 -16.22 0.22 -26.13
C TYR A 471 -15.00 0.81 -26.79
N ASN A 472 -13.87 0.08 -26.83
CA ASN A 472 -12.69 0.52 -27.55
C ASN A 472 -12.98 0.73 -29.04
N ARG A 473 -13.75 -0.17 -29.65
CA ARG A 473 -14.13 -0.07 -31.06
C ARG A 473 -15.14 1.04 -31.35
N ILE A 474 -16.12 1.27 -30.47
CA ILE A 474 -17.21 2.24 -30.71
C ILE A 474 -16.77 3.66 -30.34
N TYR A 475 -16.11 3.83 -29.20
CA TYR A 475 -15.92 5.14 -28.58
C TYR A 475 -14.49 5.66 -28.67
N PHE A 476 -13.48 4.81 -28.47
CA PHE A 476 -12.12 5.28 -28.26
C PHE A 476 -11.23 5.18 -29.50
N ASN A 477 -11.66 4.44 -30.53
CA ASN A 477 -10.98 4.32 -31.83
C ASN A 477 -9.47 4.04 -31.72
N SER A 478 -9.04 3.49 -30.58
CA SER A 478 -7.64 3.23 -30.26
C SER A 478 -7.24 1.91 -30.90
N LEU A 479 -6.40 2.01 -31.93
CA LEU A 479 -5.78 0.88 -32.63
C LEU A 479 -4.46 0.43 -31.99
N ILE A 480 -4.08 0.98 -30.83
CA ILE A 480 -2.79 0.70 -30.22
C ILE A 480 -2.94 -0.55 -29.35
N ASP A 481 -2.31 -1.64 -29.80
CA ASP A 481 -2.43 -2.98 -29.24
C ASP A 481 -1.67 -3.17 -27.91
N ILE A 482 -0.68 -2.32 -27.60
CA ILE A 482 0.12 -2.43 -26.36
C ILE A 482 0.62 -1.07 -25.91
N GLU A 483 0.44 -0.82 -24.63
CA GLU A 483 0.92 0.36 -23.93
C GLU A 483 2.46 0.39 -23.84
N TYR A 484 3.09 1.55 -24.08
CA TYR A 484 4.54 1.80 -23.98
C TYR A 484 5.48 1.05 -24.94
N ILE A 485 4.96 0.40 -25.98
CA ILE A 485 5.82 -0.32 -26.91
C ILE A 485 5.57 0.12 -28.35
N ASP A 486 6.52 0.86 -28.91
CA ASP A 486 6.55 1.29 -30.32
C ASP A 486 6.80 0.12 -31.30
N ARG A 487 6.75 -1.13 -30.83
CA ARG A 487 7.03 -2.34 -31.60
C ARG A 487 5.87 -3.33 -31.56
N PRO A 488 5.65 -4.09 -32.65
CA PRO A 488 4.61 -5.10 -32.69
C PRO A 488 4.89 -6.25 -31.70
N LEU A 489 3.83 -6.78 -31.07
CA LEU A 489 3.88 -7.88 -30.09
C LEU A 489 4.71 -9.08 -30.58
N SER A 490 4.56 -9.41 -31.87
CA SER A 490 5.23 -10.56 -32.49
C SER A 490 6.74 -10.48 -32.41
N GLU A 491 7.32 -9.28 -32.58
CA GLU A 491 8.77 -9.06 -32.47
C GLU A 491 9.25 -9.19 -31.04
N ILE A 492 8.48 -8.68 -30.06
CA ILE A 492 8.82 -8.77 -28.64
C ILE A 492 8.80 -10.22 -28.17
N ILE A 493 7.76 -10.97 -28.57
CA ILE A 493 7.66 -12.40 -28.26
C ILE A 493 8.85 -13.15 -28.87
N LEU A 494 9.22 -12.82 -30.12
CA LEU A 494 10.36 -13.44 -30.80
C LEU A 494 11.68 -13.07 -30.12
N ASP A 495 11.84 -11.84 -29.64
CA ASP A 495 13.01 -11.38 -28.88
C ASP A 495 13.12 -12.09 -27.52
N ILE A 496 12.00 -12.28 -26.81
CA ILE A 496 11.97 -13.04 -25.55
C ILE A 496 12.29 -14.52 -25.80
N VAL A 497 11.66 -15.15 -26.81
CA VAL A 497 11.85 -16.58 -27.11
C VAL A 497 13.26 -16.86 -27.63
N LEU A 498 13.80 -16.00 -28.49
CA LEU A 498 15.16 -16.14 -29.03
C LEU A 498 16.24 -15.50 -28.14
N LEU A 499 15.85 -14.92 -27.01
CA LEU A 499 16.72 -14.15 -26.10
C LEU A 499 17.52 -13.05 -26.82
N LYS A 500 16.96 -12.49 -27.90
CA LYS A 500 17.57 -11.37 -28.63
C LYS A 500 17.39 -10.10 -27.79
N ASN A 501 18.40 -9.23 -27.80
CA ASN A 501 18.40 -7.95 -27.09
C ASN A 501 18.32 -8.01 -25.54
N ALA A 502 18.47 -9.19 -24.92
CA ALA A 502 18.51 -9.32 -23.46
C ALA A 502 19.77 -8.67 -22.87
N ASN A 503 19.61 -7.72 -21.94
CA ASN A 503 20.72 -7.15 -21.21
C ASN A 503 21.00 -7.98 -19.94
N TRP A 504 21.85 -8.99 -20.06
CA TRP A 504 22.20 -9.87 -18.94
C TRP A 504 22.92 -9.16 -17.79
N GLN A 505 23.51 -7.99 -18.03
CA GLN A 505 24.12 -7.18 -16.97
C GLN A 505 23.08 -6.69 -15.96
N ASN A 506 21.85 -6.46 -16.40
CA ASN A 506 20.74 -6.08 -15.53
C ASN A 506 20.37 -7.20 -14.54
N VAL A 507 20.54 -8.47 -14.91
CA VAL A 507 20.35 -9.59 -13.97
C VAL A 507 21.37 -9.53 -12.84
N ASN A 508 22.63 -9.26 -13.17
CA ASN A 508 23.67 -9.12 -12.15
C ASN A 508 23.39 -7.94 -11.22
N ASN A 509 22.92 -6.80 -11.76
CA ASN A 509 22.50 -5.65 -10.96
C ASN A 509 21.34 -5.98 -10.02
N ILE A 510 20.32 -6.71 -10.49
CA ILE A 510 19.22 -7.18 -9.62
C ILE A 510 19.78 -8.04 -8.50
N VAL A 511 20.62 -9.03 -8.82
CA VAL A 511 21.16 -9.96 -7.83
C VAL A 511 21.99 -9.20 -6.78
N LEU A 512 22.87 -8.31 -7.21
CA LEU A 512 23.68 -7.47 -6.32
C LEU A 512 22.80 -6.60 -5.42
N LYS A 513 21.79 -5.91 -5.99
CA LYS A 513 20.85 -5.09 -5.21
C LYS A 513 20.01 -5.92 -4.25
N VAL A 514 19.57 -7.13 -4.63
CA VAL A 514 18.87 -8.04 -3.72
C VAL A 514 19.76 -8.43 -2.53
N PHE A 515 21.05 -8.70 -2.76
CA PHE A 515 22.01 -8.96 -1.69
C PHE A 515 22.29 -7.74 -0.80
N GLU A 516 22.31 -6.53 -1.37
CA GLU A 516 22.43 -5.26 -0.65
C GLU A 516 21.22 -5.06 0.28
N TYR A 517 20.00 -5.27 -0.24
CA TYR A 517 18.76 -5.27 0.52
C TYR A 517 18.53 -6.62 1.23
N LYS A 518 19.39 -6.90 2.23
CA LYS A 518 19.40 -8.14 3.04
C LYS A 518 18.00 -8.60 3.50
N PHE A 519 17.09 -7.66 3.77
CA PHE A 519 15.71 -7.94 4.15
C PHE A 519 14.89 -8.62 3.03
N ILE A 520 14.99 -8.12 1.80
CA ILE A 520 14.31 -8.66 0.62
C ILE A 520 14.87 -10.04 0.27
N PHE A 521 16.19 -10.19 0.34
CA PHE A 521 16.83 -11.49 0.14
C PHE A 521 16.33 -12.54 1.14
N PHE A 522 16.25 -12.18 2.43
CA PHE A 522 15.78 -13.09 3.45
C PHE A 522 14.29 -13.44 3.29
N SER A 523 13.45 -12.47 2.92
CA SER A 523 12.02 -12.72 2.65
C SER A 523 11.82 -13.64 1.44
N LEU A 524 12.60 -13.48 0.38
CA LEU A 524 12.60 -14.37 -0.80
C LEU A 524 13.03 -15.80 -0.45
N ILE A 525 14.07 -15.97 0.36
CA ILE A 525 14.50 -17.30 0.84
C ILE A 525 13.41 -17.96 1.68
N LEU A 526 12.76 -17.20 2.57
CA LEU A 526 11.67 -17.70 3.40
C LEU A 526 10.48 -18.15 2.55
N ILE A 527 10.15 -17.38 1.51
CA ILE A 527 9.13 -17.76 0.54
C ILE A 527 9.50 -19.10 -0.10
N ILE A 528 10.72 -19.25 -0.63
CA ILE A 528 11.22 -20.49 -1.27
C ILE A 528 11.18 -21.70 -0.31
N LEU A 529 11.53 -21.49 0.96
CA LEU A 529 11.47 -22.55 1.98
C LEU A 529 10.02 -22.91 2.34
N PHE A 530 9.11 -21.94 2.35
CA PHE A 530 7.67 -22.18 2.55
C PHE A 530 7.05 -22.99 1.41
N PHE A 531 7.45 -22.72 0.16
CA PHE A 531 7.08 -23.51 -1.03
C PHE A 531 7.42 -24.99 -0.88
N LYS A 532 8.59 -25.30 -0.30
CA LYS A 532 9.07 -26.68 -0.16
C LYS A 532 8.26 -27.51 0.85
N TYR A 533 7.55 -26.84 1.78
CA TYR A 533 7.01 -27.50 2.97
C TYR A 533 5.48 -27.57 3.04
N THR A 534 4.75 -26.92 2.12
CA THR A 534 3.28 -26.87 2.17
C THR A 534 2.65 -27.53 0.94
N ASN A 535 1.88 -28.61 1.15
CA ASN A 535 1.34 -29.43 0.06
C ASN A 535 -0.06 -29.04 -0.45
N ASP A 536 -0.97 -28.49 0.37
CA ASP A 536 -2.41 -28.58 0.02
C ASP A 536 -3.21 -27.27 -0.13
N LEU A 537 -2.66 -26.10 0.14
CA LEU A 537 -3.41 -24.83 -0.05
C LEU A 537 -2.58 -23.65 -0.57
N SER A 538 -1.26 -23.79 -0.53
CA SER A 538 -0.28 -22.77 -0.86
C SER A 538 0.12 -22.76 -2.33
N GLN A 539 -0.26 -23.75 -3.14
CA GLN A 539 0.30 -23.89 -4.50
C GLN A 539 -0.11 -22.77 -5.46
N ILE A 540 -1.36 -22.30 -5.45
CA ILE A 540 -1.80 -21.24 -6.39
C ILE A 540 -1.19 -19.89 -6.00
N SER A 541 -1.35 -19.48 -4.74
CA SER A 541 -0.81 -18.20 -4.26
C SER A 541 0.70 -18.13 -4.40
N SER A 542 1.39 -19.25 -4.15
CA SER A 542 2.83 -19.32 -4.29
C SER A 542 3.24 -19.29 -5.77
N VAL A 543 2.63 -20.08 -6.66
CA VAL A 543 2.87 -20.01 -8.11
C VAL A 543 2.65 -18.59 -8.64
N LEU A 544 1.63 -17.86 -8.17
CA LEU A 544 1.40 -16.47 -8.56
C LEU A 544 2.52 -15.54 -8.12
N ILE A 545 3.08 -15.71 -6.92
CA ILE A 545 4.24 -14.95 -6.47
C ILE A 545 5.46 -15.23 -7.36
N ALA A 546 5.69 -16.51 -7.71
CA ALA A 546 6.80 -16.89 -8.59
C ALA A 546 6.64 -16.31 -10.01
N ILE A 547 5.42 -16.34 -10.57
CA ILE A 547 5.11 -15.73 -11.87
C ILE A 547 5.34 -14.22 -11.82
N ASN A 548 4.88 -13.55 -10.76
CA ASN A 548 5.08 -12.11 -10.61
C ASN A 548 6.57 -11.72 -10.55
N LEU A 549 7.36 -12.45 -9.74
CA LEU A 549 8.82 -12.25 -9.67
C LEU A 549 9.49 -12.49 -11.03
N PHE A 550 9.06 -13.52 -11.75
CA PHE A 550 9.58 -13.82 -13.08
C PHE A 550 9.26 -12.70 -14.09
N LEU A 551 8.03 -12.18 -14.09
CA LEU A 551 7.63 -11.06 -14.95
C LEU A 551 8.43 -9.78 -14.65
N ILE A 552 8.69 -9.47 -13.38
CA ILE A 552 9.52 -8.34 -12.99
C ILE A 552 10.96 -8.50 -13.52
N VAL A 553 11.55 -9.68 -13.38
CA VAL A 553 12.89 -9.97 -13.90
C VAL A 553 12.91 -9.85 -15.43
N LEU A 554 11.91 -10.40 -16.12
CA LEU A 554 11.79 -10.27 -17.58
C LEU A 554 11.75 -8.81 -18.02
N LEU A 555 10.94 -7.96 -17.39
CA LEU A 555 10.86 -6.54 -17.74
C LEU A 555 12.22 -5.85 -17.58
N TYR A 556 12.92 -6.10 -16.47
CA TYR A 556 14.21 -5.45 -16.23
C TYR A 556 15.31 -5.91 -17.20
N VAL A 557 15.23 -7.16 -17.68
CA VAL A 557 16.18 -7.73 -18.64
C VAL A 557 15.92 -7.26 -20.08
N PHE A 558 14.66 -7.14 -20.47
CA PHE A 558 14.27 -6.89 -21.87
C PHE A 558 13.83 -5.45 -22.17
N VAL A 559 13.15 -4.76 -21.24
CA VAL A 559 12.44 -3.50 -21.53
C VAL A 559 13.18 -2.27 -21.01
N CYS A 560 14.00 -2.40 -19.96
CA CYS A 560 14.67 -1.26 -19.31
C CYS A 560 15.73 -0.55 -20.18
N ARG A 561 15.95 -0.98 -21.42
CA ARG A 561 16.77 -0.28 -22.43
C ARG A 561 15.98 0.82 -23.18
N ILE A 562 14.65 0.76 -23.17
CA ILE A 562 13.76 1.70 -23.88
C ILE A 562 13.52 2.96 -23.04
N LEU A 563 13.29 2.83 -21.73
CA LEU A 563 13.11 3.97 -20.82
C LEU A 563 14.36 4.84 -20.66
N SER A 564 15.57 4.26 -20.76
CA SER A 564 16.82 5.04 -20.74
C SER A 564 17.05 5.85 -22.03
N MET A 565 16.34 5.55 -23.12
CA MET A 565 16.41 6.35 -24.36
C MET A 565 15.35 7.45 -24.43
N ILE A 566 14.27 7.36 -23.64
CA ILE A 566 13.17 8.34 -23.62
C ILE A 566 13.48 9.52 -22.65
N HIS A 567 14.38 9.32 -21.69
CA HIS A 567 14.85 10.35 -20.76
C HIS A 567 16.15 11.07 -21.19
N HIS A 568 16.55 10.95 -22.46
CA HIS A 568 17.69 11.68 -23.03
C HIS A 568 17.27 12.78 -23.99
#